data_AF-A0A528UTB7-F1
#
_entry.id   AF-A0A528UTB7-F1
#
_cell.length_a   1.000
_cell.length_b   1.000
_cell.length_c   1.000
_cell.angle_alpha   90.00
_cell.angle_beta   90.00
_cell.angle_gamma   90.00
#
_symmetry.space_group_name_H-M   'P 1'
#
loop_
_entity.id
_entity.type
_entity.pdbx_description
1 polymer ?
#
loop_
_entity_poly.entity_id
_entity_poly.type
_entity_poly.pdbx_seq_one_letter_code
_entity_poly.pdbx_strand_id
1 'polypeptide(L)'
;MARPATAAVRLLTGEREPVRLATTANILLHGLKTIDGVPCEVGDRVLVKDQSDPPKNGIYTVSEGEWLRAGDARTARTLQKGTTVHTQIGTVNVDRVF
;
A
#
# COMPACT_ATOMS: atom_id res chain seq x y z
N MET A 1 -4.65 17.68 -25.96
CA MET A 1 -3.40 17.48 -25.19
C MET A 1 -3.65 16.36 -24.19
N ALA A 2 -3.36 15.12 -24.58
CA ALA A 2 -3.54 13.94 -23.74
C ALA A 2 -2.27 13.75 -22.90
N ARG A 3 -2.42 13.72 -21.57
CA ARG A 3 -1.33 13.35 -20.67
C ARG A 3 -0.85 11.95 -21.05
N PRO A 4 0.44 11.72 -21.34
CA PRO A 4 0.91 10.38 -21.63
C PRO A 4 0.76 9.56 -20.35
N ALA A 5 0.01 8.47 -20.43
CA ALA A 5 0.01 7.43 -19.41
C ALA A 5 1.44 6.88 -19.34
N THR A 6 2.20 7.30 -18.33
CA THR A 6 3.52 6.74 -18.01
C THR A 6 3.32 5.25 -17.75
N ALA A 7 3.55 4.45 -18.80
CA ALA A 7 3.80 3.04 -18.68
C ALA A 7 5.09 2.90 -17.87
N ALA A 8 4.96 2.60 -16.58
CA ALA A 8 6.09 2.31 -15.73
C ALA A 8 6.84 1.12 -16.35
N VAL A 9 8.04 1.39 -16.83
CA VAL A 9 9.04 0.39 -17.21
C VAL A 9 9.19 -0.54 -16.01
N ARG A 10 8.70 -1.77 -16.16
CA ARG A 10 8.80 -2.83 -15.15
C ARG A 10 10.27 -3.22 -15.00
N LEU A 11 10.99 -2.46 -14.19
CA LEU A 11 12.28 -2.85 -13.67
C LEU A 11 12.07 -4.18 -12.92
N LEU A 12 12.82 -5.20 -13.34
CA LEU A 12 12.83 -6.54 -12.73
C LEU A 12 13.52 -6.56 -11.34
N THR A 13 13.75 -5.39 -10.74
CA THR A 13 14.30 -5.19 -9.40
C THR A 13 13.16 -4.84 -8.46
N GLY A 14 12.73 -5.79 -7.62
CA GLY A 14 12.13 -5.68 -6.27
C GLY A 14 11.10 -4.61 -5.86
N GLU A 15 11.00 -3.46 -6.53
CA GLU A 15 10.17 -2.33 -6.15
C GLU A 15 8.74 -2.53 -6.63
N ARG A 16 7.81 -2.51 -5.67
CA ARG A 16 6.38 -2.51 -5.96
C ARG A 16 5.89 -1.10 -6.21
N GLU A 17 4.70 -1.02 -6.81
CA GLU A 17 4.03 0.26 -7.00
C GLU A 17 3.92 0.97 -5.64
N PRO A 18 4.33 2.25 -5.57
CA PRO A 18 4.41 2.96 -4.31
C PRO A 18 3.06 2.95 -3.60
N VAL A 19 3.09 2.83 -2.27
CA VAL A 19 1.90 2.96 -1.45
C VAL A 19 1.74 4.42 -1.08
N ARG A 20 0.50 4.88 -1.06
CA ARG A 20 0.19 6.24 -0.63
C ARG A 20 0.46 6.39 0.87
N LEU A 21 0.08 5.39 1.67
CA LEU A 21 0.12 5.46 3.13
C LEU A 21 0.60 4.13 3.73
N ALA A 22 1.15 4.16 4.94
CA ALA A 22 1.50 2.97 5.70
C ALA A 22 0.88 3.03 7.10
N THR A 23 0.29 1.92 7.55
CA THR A 23 -0.29 1.83 8.90
C THR A 23 0.79 2.03 9.95
N THR A 24 0.40 2.61 11.08
CA THR A 24 1.24 2.74 12.30
C THR A 24 0.66 1.96 13.49
N ALA A 25 -0.54 1.39 13.31
CA ALA A 25 -1.28 0.64 14.32
C ALA A 25 -2.21 -0.37 13.65
N ASN A 26 -2.82 -1.23 14.46
CA ASN A 26 -3.84 -2.15 14.00
C ASN A 26 -5.10 -1.39 13.54
N ILE A 27 -5.58 -1.70 12.34
CA ILE A 27 -6.76 -1.06 11.74
C ILE A 27 -7.78 -2.09 11.26
N LEU A 28 -9.04 -1.68 11.21
CA LEU A 28 -10.08 -2.43 10.50
C LEU A 28 -9.95 -2.15 9.00
N LEU A 29 -9.80 -3.22 8.20
CA LEU A 29 -9.67 -3.20 6.74
C LEU A 29 -11.04 -2.99 6.05
N HIS A 30 -11.79 -1.99 6.50
CA HIS A 30 -13.13 -1.67 6.02
C HIS A 30 -13.43 -0.17 6.11
N GLY A 31 -14.00 0.38 5.04
CA GLY A 31 -14.38 1.78 4.93
C GLY A 31 -13.20 2.74 4.85
N LEU A 32 -13.50 4.02 4.66
CA LEU A 32 -12.48 5.06 4.67
C LEU A 32 -11.92 5.24 6.09
N LYS A 33 -10.61 5.33 6.19
CA LYS A 33 -9.86 5.44 7.45
C LYS A 33 -8.86 6.57 7.34
N THR A 34 -8.47 7.12 8.49
CA THR A 34 -7.31 8.00 8.57
C THR A 34 -6.11 7.15 8.92
N ILE A 35 -5.12 7.10 8.03
CA ILE A 35 -3.86 6.39 8.26
C ILE A 35 -2.75 7.41 8.33
N ASP A 36 -1.93 7.31 9.38
CA ASP A 36 -0.76 8.16 9.59
C ASP A 36 -1.09 9.68 9.51
N GLY A 37 -2.25 10.06 10.04
CA GLY A 37 -2.75 11.44 10.04
C GLY A 37 -3.44 11.89 8.76
N VAL A 38 -3.51 11.06 7.72
CA VAL A 38 -4.07 11.40 6.41
C VAL A 38 -5.33 10.58 6.12
N PRO A 39 -6.46 11.21 5.74
CA PRO A 39 -7.65 10.48 5.33
C PRO A 39 -7.39 9.74 4.02
N CYS A 40 -7.70 8.45 4.00
CA CYS A 40 -7.61 7.63 2.79
C CYS A 40 -8.84 7.87 1.92
N GLU A 41 -8.64 7.74 0.61
CA GLU A 41 -9.67 7.80 -0.42
C GLU A 41 -9.82 6.43 -1.10
N VAL A 42 -10.98 6.18 -1.71
CA VAL A 42 -11.21 4.93 -2.45
C VAL A 42 -10.20 4.81 -3.58
N GLY A 43 -9.57 3.64 -3.69
CA GLY A 43 -8.53 3.35 -4.67
C GLY A 43 -7.11 3.60 -4.17
N ASP A 44 -6.94 4.19 -2.99
CA ASP A 44 -5.61 4.39 -2.41
C ASP A 44 -4.91 3.09 -2.07
N ARG A 45 -3.60 3.06 -2.27
CA ARG A 45 -2.75 1.95 -1.88
C ARG A 45 -2.18 2.18 -0.48
N VAL A 46 -2.40 1.23 0.41
CA VAL A 46 -1.96 1.28 1.81
C VAL A 46 -1.10 0.07 2.13
N LEU A 47 0.07 0.30 2.71
CA LEU A 47 0.85 -0.76 3.35
C LEU A 47 0.31 -1.01 4.77
N VAL A 48 -0.28 -2.19 4.96
CA VAL A 48 -0.75 -2.68 6.24
C VAL A 48 0.34 -3.55 6.84
N LYS A 49 1.01 -3.05 7.86
CA LYS A 49 2.18 -3.70 8.49
C LYS A 49 2.04 -3.95 10.00
N ASP A 50 1.09 -3.29 10.67
CA ASP A 50 0.96 -3.33 12.13
C ASP A 50 -0.33 -4.03 12.59
N GLN A 51 -0.80 -5.05 11.85
CA GLN A 51 -1.93 -5.87 12.30
C GLN A 51 -1.51 -6.83 13.41
N SER A 52 -2.44 -7.10 14.33
CA SER A 52 -2.27 -8.14 15.35
C SER A 52 -2.25 -9.56 14.78
N ASP A 53 -2.82 -9.75 13.60
CA ASP A 53 -2.86 -11.01 12.85
C ASP A 53 -1.85 -10.92 11.69
N PRO A 54 -0.62 -11.46 11.81
CA PRO A 54 0.44 -11.28 10.83
C PRO A 54 0.06 -11.68 9.40
N PRO A 55 -0.74 -12.75 9.16
CA PRO A 55 -1.33 -13.04 7.86
C PRO A 55 -2.05 -11.88 7.20
N LYS A 56 -2.64 -10.93 7.95
CA LYS A 56 -3.34 -9.75 7.41
C LYS A 56 -2.39 -8.62 7.00
N ASN A 57 -1.10 -8.72 7.29
CA ASN A 57 -0.13 -7.75 6.79
C ASN A 57 0.04 -7.91 5.26
N GLY A 58 0.22 -6.79 4.58
CA GLY A 58 0.36 -6.73 3.13
C GLY A 58 -0.06 -5.37 2.56
N ILE A 59 -0.11 -5.26 1.24
CA ILE A 59 -0.57 -4.05 0.56
C ILE A 59 -2.04 -4.21 0.21
N TYR A 60 -2.83 -3.21 0.59
CA TYR A 60 -4.27 -3.15 0.38
C TYR A 60 -4.66 -1.93 -0.45
N THR A 61 -5.77 -2.06 -1.16
CA THR A 61 -6.45 -0.98 -1.84
C THR A 61 -7.67 -0.58 -1.02
N VAL A 62 -7.75 0.69 -0.68
CA VAL A 62 -8.79 1.29 0.15
C VAL A 62 -10.11 1.28 -0.61
N SER A 63 -11.18 0.95 0.10
CA SER A 63 -12.55 0.95 -0.40
C SER A 63 -13.49 1.47 0.70
N GLU A 64 -14.66 1.94 0.29
CA GLU A 64 -15.77 2.24 1.21
C GLU A 64 -16.34 0.98 1.88
N GLY A 65 -16.16 -0.18 1.25
CA GLY A 65 -16.45 -1.50 1.82
C GLY A 65 -15.20 -2.19 2.37
N GLU A 66 -15.10 -3.50 2.18
CA GLU A 66 -13.90 -4.25 2.53
C GLU A 66 -12.71 -3.86 1.65
N TRP A 67 -11.53 -3.76 2.28
CA TRP A 67 -10.31 -3.48 1.56
C TRP A 67 -9.77 -4.75 0.93
N LEU A 68 -9.38 -4.65 -0.34
CA LEU A 68 -8.87 -5.77 -1.10
C LEU A 68 -7.35 -5.71 -1.17
N ARG A 69 -6.68 -6.86 -1.20
CA ARG A 69 -5.23 -6.88 -1.42
C ARG A 69 -4.91 -6.35 -2.82
N ALA A 70 -3.90 -5.49 -2.90
CA ALA A 70 -3.41 -4.98 -4.16
C ALA A 70 -2.94 -6.15 -5.05
N GLY A 71 -3.27 -6.10 -6.35
CA GLY A 71 -3.05 -7.22 -7.27
C GLY A 71 -1.58 -7.63 -7.40
N ASP A 72 -0.68 -6.67 -7.29
CA ASP A 72 0.76 -6.82 -7.32
C ASP A 72 1.35 -7.29 -5.96
N ALA A 73 0.55 -7.41 -4.91
CA ALA A 73 0.94 -7.89 -3.59
C ALA A 73 0.02 -9.02 -3.07
N ARG A 74 -0.68 -9.71 -3.99
CA ARG A 74 -1.72 -10.69 -3.63
C ARG A 74 -1.18 -12.07 -3.25
N THR A 75 0.05 -12.40 -3.65
CA THR A 75 0.65 -13.74 -3.45
C THR A 75 2.06 -13.67 -2.86
N ALA A 76 2.49 -14.73 -2.17
CA ALA A 76 3.88 -14.85 -1.71
C ALA A 76 4.89 -14.83 -2.87
N ARG A 77 4.46 -15.19 -4.09
CA ARG A 77 5.30 -15.11 -5.29
C ARG A 77 5.52 -13.67 -5.76
N THR A 78 4.58 -12.78 -5.45
CA THR A 78 4.68 -11.34 -5.73
C THR A 78 5.30 -10.56 -4.57
N LEU A 79 5.18 -11.03 -3.33
CA LEU A 79 5.86 -10.48 -2.15
C LEU A 79 7.02 -11.38 -1.74
N GLN A 80 8.12 -11.33 -2.50
CA GLN A 80 9.34 -12.05 -2.14
C GLN A 80 10.12 -11.30 -1.07
N LYS A 81 10.93 -12.00 -0.27
CA LYS A 81 11.87 -11.34 0.66
C LYS A 81 12.77 -10.36 -0.12
N GLY A 82 12.89 -9.14 0.37
CA GLY A 82 13.61 -8.05 -0.31
C GLY A 82 12.76 -7.22 -1.27
N THR A 83 11.45 -7.49 -1.38
CA THR A 83 10.51 -6.58 -2.05
C THR A 83 10.40 -5.31 -1.23
N THR A 84 10.71 -4.17 -1.84
CA THR A 84 10.63 -2.87 -1.19
C THR A 84 9.41 -2.10 -1.65
N VAL A 85 8.84 -1.31 -0.74
CA VAL A 85 7.68 -0.45 -1.02
C VAL A 85 7.93 0.94 -0.47
N HIS A 86 7.78 1.93 -1.35
CA HIS A 86 7.93 3.35 -0.98
C HIS A 86 6.59 3.91 -0.51
N THR A 87 6.61 4.66 0.58
CA THR A 87 5.44 5.36 1.12
C THR A 87 5.47 6.84 0.70
N GLN A 88 4.42 7.31 0.03
CA GLN A 88 4.40 8.66 -0.56
C GLN A 88 3.94 9.76 0.39
N ILE A 89 3.02 9.43 1.30
CA ILE A 89 2.35 10.38 2.18
C ILE A 89 2.26 9.78 3.58
N GLY A 90 2.29 10.62 4.59
CA GLY A 90 2.16 10.23 5.99
C GLY A 90 2.78 11.29 6.90
N THR A 91 2.44 11.25 8.17
CA THR A 91 3.09 12.12 9.16
C THR A 91 4.37 11.46 9.69
N VAL A 92 4.36 10.13 9.84
CA VAL A 92 5.45 9.34 10.44
C VAL A 92 6.19 8.49 9.40
N ASN A 93 5.48 8.00 8.38
CA ASN A 93 6.01 7.05 7.40
C ASN A 93 6.31 7.67 6.02
N VAL A 94 6.22 9.00 5.87
CA VAL A 94 6.55 9.69 4.61
C VAL A 94 8.00 9.40 4.19
N ASP A 95 8.20 9.15 2.89
CA ASP A 95 9.49 8.82 2.25
C ASP A 95 10.21 7.58 2.83
N ARG A 96 9.53 6.77 3.64
CA ARG A 96 10.08 5.49 4.12
C ARG A 96 9.91 4.39 3.09
N VAL A 97 10.96 3.58 2.99
CA VAL A 97 10.98 2.33 2.25
C VAL A 97 10.86 1.18 3.26
N PHE A 98 9.89 0.30 3.03
CA PHE A 98 9.65 -0.90 3.84
C PHE A 98 9.98 -2.17 3.06
#